data_AF-A0AAE3DQ00-F1
#
_entry.id   AF-A0AAE3DQ00-F1
#
_cell.length_a   1.000
_cell.length_b   1.000
_cell.length_c   1.000
_cell.angle_alpha   90.00
_cell.angle_beta   90.00
_cell.angle_gamma   90.00
#
_symmetry.space_group_name_H-M   'P 1'
#
loop_
_entity.id
_entity.type
_entity.pdbx_description
1 polymer ?
#
loop_
_entity_poly.entity_id
_entity_poly.type
_entity_poly.pdbx_seq_one_letter_code
_entity_poly.pdbx_strand_id
1 'polypeptide(L)'
;MKSFRTVRYETGKDTGKAALTFAHLSDLHGCFYGENQEGLLEAIYEADPDLVVVSGDMIVGKPGINRKTFAFFKELTAKYPVFFSNGNHESRYEATEDFRPVYKHFIYGLWKNGVEVLNNKSVPFEKNGRKLMIAGYEAEISYFSRFNRKIPSLEELKSHLGEKDPETETVLLAHNPMFFSVYKEWGADLTFSGHLHGGYIRIPGIGGVISPQFQLFPKYDRGVFEEEGHTLCVSAGLGDHTISPRFFNPAELPILIWHG
;
A
#
# COMPACT_ATOMS: atom_id res chain seq x y z
N MET A 1 8.74 -10.58 20.92
CA MET A 1 7.99 -9.38 20.44
C MET A 1 8.14 -9.35 18.93
N LYS A 2 7.10 -9.01 18.16
CA LYS A 2 7.27 -8.80 16.70
C LYS A 2 8.12 -7.54 16.49
N SER A 3 8.89 -7.51 15.41
CA SER A 3 9.72 -6.37 15.02
C SER A 3 9.58 -6.09 13.54
N PHE A 4 9.65 -4.82 13.16
CA PHE A 4 9.76 -4.37 11.77
C PHE A 4 11.02 -3.51 11.62
N ARG A 5 11.36 -3.17 10.38
CA ARG A 5 12.42 -2.21 10.07
C ARG A 5 11.83 -0.99 9.37
N THR A 6 12.22 0.19 9.80
CA THR A 6 12.01 1.41 9.04
C THR A 6 13.09 1.50 7.97
N VAL A 7 12.71 1.64 6.71
CA VAL A 7 13.64 1.72 5.58
C VAL A 7 13.35 3.00 4.82
N ARG A 8 14.39 3.82 4.63
CA ARG A 8 14.29 5.07 3.89
C ARG A 8 14.67 4.86 2.43
N TYR A 9 13.85 5.37 1.55
CA TYR A 9 14.07 5.42 0.11
C TYR A 9 13.98 6.86 -0.37
N GLU A 10 14.73 7.19 -1.41
CA GLU A 10 14.70 8.49 -2.06
C GLU A 10 14.76 8.29 -3.58
N THR A 11 13.89 8.95 -4.32
CA THR A 11 13.67 8.72 -5.77
C THR A 11 13.06 9.96 -6.44
N GLY A 12 13.00 9.94 -7.77
CA GLY A 12 12.60 11.07 -8.60
C GLY A 12 13.79 11.92 -9.00
N LYS A 13 13.56 12.81 -9.97
CA LYS A 13 14.57 13.78 -10.40
C LYS A 13 14.35 15.07 -9.64
N ASP A 14 15.43 15.81 -9.38
CA ASP A 14 15.30 17.18 -8.89
C ASP A 14 14.66 18.03 -9.99
N THR A 15 13.37 18.30 -9.84
CA THR A 15 12.58 19.13 -10.74
C THR A 15 12.45 20.57 -10.23
N GLY A 16 13.10 20.91 -9.11
CA GLY A 16 12.87 22.15 -8.38
C GLY A 16 11.54 22.21 -7.64
N LYS A 17 10.70 21.16 -7.72
CA LYS A 17 9.51 20.99 -6.89
C LYS A 17 9.92 20.59 -5.48
N ALA A 18 9.10 20.96 -4.48
CA ALA A 18 9.30 20.48 -3.12
C ALA A 18 9.15 18.96 -3.05
N ALA A 19 10.12 18.26 -2.46
CA ALA A 19 10.02 16.83 -2.20
C ALA A 19 8.86 16.55 -1.24
N LEU A 20 8.23 15.38 -1.39
CA LEU A 20 7.23 14.87 -0.45
C LEU A 20 7.72 13.61 0.23
N THR A 21 7.49 13.52 1.53
CA THR A 21 7.83 12.35 2.35
C THR A 21 6.59 11.54 2.67
N PHE A 22 6.60 10.26 2.33
CA PHE A 22 5.48 9.34 2.51
C PHE A 22 5.85 8.27 3.54
N ALA A 23 4.98 8.00 4.50
CA ALA A 23 5.01 6.74 5.23
C ALA A 23 4.08 5.72 4.56
N HIS A 24 4.64 4.59 4.13
CA HIS A 24 3.91 3.57 3.37
C HIS A 24 3.57 2.37 4.26
N LEU A 25 2.28 2.15 4.51
CA LEU A 25 1.79 0.98 5.22
C LEU A 25 1.15 0.00 4.24
N SER A 26 1.40 -1.28 4.45
CA SER A 26 0.75 -2.33 3.69
C SER A 26 0.75 -3.64 4.49
N ASP A 27 -0.25 -4.49 4.25
CA ASP A 27 -0.28 -5.88 4.70
C ASP A 27 -0.08 -6.06 6.22
N LEU A 28 -0.66 -5.18 7.05
CA LEU A 28 -0.51 -5.25 8.50
C LEU A 28 -1.15 -6.51 9.09
N HIS A 29 -2.25 -7.00 8.50
CA HIS A 29 -2.99 -8.20 8.93
C HIS A 29 -3.19 -8.32 10.46
N GLY A 30 -3.49 -7.20 11.13
CA GLY A 30 -3.70 -7.19 12.58
C GLY A 30 -2.45 -7.52 13.41
N CYS A 31 -1.25 -7.36 12.85
CA CYS A 31 0.00 -7.42 13.61
C CYS A 31 0.18 -6.16 14.46
N PHE A 32 0.59 -6.35 15.71
CA PHE A 32 0.85 -5.24 16.62
C PHE A 32 2.32 -5.14 17.04
N TYR A 33 2.81 -3.91 17.05
CA TYR A 33 4.17 -3.54 17.46
C TYR A 33 4.10 -2.74 18.75
N GLY A 34 3.90 -3.45 19.85
CA GLY A 34 3.48 -2.88 21.14
C GLY A 34 2.05 -3.26 21.51
N GLU A 35 1.55 -2.81 22.66
CA GLU A 35 0.20 -3.11 23.13
C GLU A 35 -0.88 -2.36 22.33
N ASN A 36 -0.57 -1.12 21.94
CA ASN A 36 -1.44 -0.14 21.29
C ASN A 36 -0.83 0.42 20.00
N GLN A 37 0.08 -0.34 19.36
CA GLN A 37 0.76 0.06 18.13
C GLN A 37 1.81 1.16 18.32
N GLU A 38 2.25 1.40 19.56
CA GLU A 38 3.18 2.47 19.92
C GLU A 38 4.49 2.42 19.12
N GLY A 39 5.07 1.23 18.89
CA GLY A 39 6.34 1.14 18.16
C GLY A 39 6.21 1.56 16.69
N LEU A 40 5.06 1.32 16.06
CA LEU A 40 4.83 1.79 14.69
C LEU A 40 4.46 3.28 14.66
N LEU A 41 3.69 3.77 15.63
CA LEU A 41 3.39 5.20 15.77
C LEU A 41 4.67 6.01 16.00
N GLU A 42 5.53 5.58 16.91
CA GLU A 42 6.83 6.22 17.19
C GLU A 42 7.71 6.29 15.94
N ALA A 43 7.83 5.18 15.19
CA ALA A 43 8.61 5.17 13.95
C ALA A 43 8.06 6.12 12.88
N ILE A 44 6.73 6.23 12.75
CA ILE A 44 6.09 7.18 11.82
C ILE A 44 6.30 8.62 12.29
N TYR A 45 6.18 8.88 13.60
CA TYR A 45 6.37 10.21 14.18
C TYR A 45 7.84 10.67 14.11
N GLU A 46 8.79 9.75 14.25
CA GLU A 46 10.22 10.04 14.06
C GLU A 46 10.55 10.33 12.59
N ALA A 47 9.86 9.68 11.65
CA ALA A 47 10.04 9.91 10.23
C ALA A 47 9.42 11.23 9.75
N ASP A 48 8.45 11.76 10.48
CA ASP A 48 7.70 13.00 10.21
C ASP A 48 7.28 13.18 8.73
N PRO A 49 6.46 12.26 8.18
CA PRO A 49 6.07 12.31 6.79
C PRO A 49 5.10 13.47 6.49
N ASP A 50 5.02 13.90 5.24
CA ASP A 50 3.98 14.83 4.79
C ASP A 50 2.59 14.17 4.75
N LEU A 51 2.57 12.86 4.45
CA LEU A 51 1.35 12.05 4.37
C LEU A 51 1.63 10.56 4.59
N VAL A 52 0.57 9.85 4.94
CA VAL A 52 0.58 8.41 5.14
C VAL A 52 -0.26 7.76 4.06
N VAL A 53 0.30 6.76 3.38
CA VAL A 53 -0.40 5.98 2.34
C VAL A 53 -0.51 4.52 2.75
N VAL A 54 -1.67 3.93 2.52
CA VAL A 54 -1.98 2.56 2.91
C VAL A 54 -2.45 1.78 1.69
N SER A 55 -1.61 0.86 1.22
CA SER A 55 -1.87 0.08 -0.01
C SER A 55 -2.56 -1.26 0.26
N GLY A 56 -3.42 -1.35 1.29
CA GLY A 56 -4.31 -2.51 1.51
C GLY A 56 -3.84 -3.56 2.52
N ASP A 57 -4.68 -4.59 2.70
CA ASP A 57 -4.48 -5.77 3.54
C ASP A 57 -4.29 -5.47 5.04
N MET A 58 -5.17 -4.60 5.55
CA MET A 58 -5.22 -4.18 6.95
C MET A 58 -6.29 -4.93 7.76
N ILE A 59 -7.35 -5.39 7.10
CA ILE A 59 -8.52 -6.03 7.70
C ILE A 59 -8.20 -7.42 8.25
N VAL A 60 -8.85 -7.75 9.37
CA VAL A 60 -8.91 -9.12 9.87
C VAL A 60 -10.34 -9.49 10.30
N GLY A 61 -10.69 -10.77 10.19
CA GLY A 61 -12.01 -11.29 10.55
C GLY A 61 -12.32 -11.38 12.04
N LYS A 62 -11.44 -10.89 12.91
CA LYS A 62 -11.63 -10.90 14.36
C LYS A 62 -12.06 -9.50 14.83
N PRO A 63 -13.30 -9.31 15.31
CA PRO A 63 -13.83 -7.98 15.67
C PRO A 63 -12.96 -7.19 16.66
N GLY A 64 -12.37 -7.88 17.65
CA GLY A 64 -11.53 -7.23 18.67
C GLY A 64 -10.22 -6.64 18.13
N ILE A 65 -9.71 -7.15 17.01
CA ILE A 65 -8.47 -6.65 16.40
C ILE A 65 -8.74 -5.36 15.62
N ASN A 66 -9.83 -5.30 14.85
CA ASN A 66 -10.18 -4.09 14.08
C ASN A 66 -10.36 -2.87 14.99
N ARG A 67 -10.84 -3.06 16.23
CA ARG A 67 -10.93 -1.99 17.23
C ARG A 67 -9.58 -1.35 17.55
N LYS A 68 -8.53 -2.16 17.68
CA LYS A 68 -7.17 -1.64 17.91
C LYS A 68 -6.60 -0.96 16.66
N THR A 69 -6.88 -1.50 15.47
CA THR A 69 -6.53 -0.86 14.20
C THR A 69 -7.17 0.52 14.06
N PHE A 70 -8.42 0.69 14.49
CA PHE A 70 -9.09 2.00 14.49
C PHE A 70 -8.45 2.99 15.45
N ALA A 71 -8.03 2.55 16.64
CA ALA A 71 -7.31 3.41 17.58
C ALA A 71 -5.98 3.88 16.99
N PHE A 72 -5.24 2.99 16.33
CA PHE A 72 -4.02 3.36 15.60
C PHE A 72 -4.27 4.42 14.52
N PHE A 73 -5.28 4.22 13.67
CA PHE A 73 -5.61 5.22 12.63
C PHE A 73 -6.07 6.55 13.20
N LYS A 74 -6.80 6.55 14.31
CA LYS A 74 -7.19 7.79 15.01
C LYS A 74 -5.98 8.61 15.45
N GLU A 75 -4.93 7.97 15.97
CA GLU A 75 -3.70 8.65 16.36
C GLU A 75 -2.88 9.14 15.14
N LEU A 76 -2.93 8.42 14.02
CA LEU A 76 -2.28 8.85 12.78
C LEU A 76 -2.96 10.06 12.16
N THR A 77 -4.29 10.01 12.00
CA THR A 77 -5.07 11.07 11.34
C THR A 77 -5.13 12.36 12.15
N ALA A 78 -4.81 12.30 13.45
CA ALA A 78 -4.62 13.48 14.29
C ALA A 78 -3.39 14.32 13.90
N LYS A 79 -2.42 13.74 13.17
CA LYS A 79 -1.18 14.41 12.75
C LYS A 79 -0.97 14.48 11.25
N TYR A 80 -1.39 13.45 10.52
CA TYR A 80 -1.09 13.31 9.09
C TYR A 80 -2.36 13.02 8.29
N PRO A 81 -2.47 13.51 7.04
CA PRO A 81 -3.46 12.99 6.11
C PRO A 81 -3.14 11.52 5.80
N VAL A 82 -4.18 10.67 5.84
CA VAL A 82 -4.05 9.21 5.63
C VAL A 82 -4.95 8.78 4.49
N PHE A 83 -4.36 8.18 3.46
CA PHE A 83 -5.07 7.66 2.28
C PHE A 83 -4.98 6.15 2.24
N PHE A 84 -6.11 5.49 1.98
CA PHE A 84 -6.22 4.03 1.97
C PHE A 84 -6.88 3.54 0.69
N SER A 85 -6.35 2.45 0.12
CA SER A 85 -7.02 1.67 -0.93
C SER A 85 -7.07 0.20 -0.51
N ASN A 86 -8.12 -0.51 -0.91
CA ASN A 86 -8.32 -1.92 -0.60
C ASN A 86 -7.15 -2.78 -1.11
N GLY A 87 -6.79 -3.78 -0.29
CA GLY A 87 -6.05 -4.95 -0.73
C GLY A 87 -7.00 -6.11 -1.01
N ASN A 88 -6.45 -7.26 -1.41
CA ASN A 88 -7.31 -8.40 -1.76
C ASN A 88 -8.00 -9.03 -0.54
N HIS A 89 -7.52 -8.81 0.68
CA HIS A 89 -8.24 -9.23 1.88
C HIS A 89 -9.52 -8.42 2.05
N GLU A 90 -9.46 -7.09 1.89
CA GLU A 90 -10.67 -6.26 1.92
C GLU A 90 -11.65 -6.67 0.81
N SER A 91 -11.20 -6.77 -0.44
CA SER A 91 -12.06 -7.15 -1.56
C SER A 91 -12.67 -8.55 -1.39
N ARG A 92 -11.92 -9.51 -0.81
CA ARG A 92 -12.45 -10.86 -0.51
C ARG A 92 -13.54 -10.81 0.56
N TYR A 93 -13.36 -9.99 1.59
CA TYR A 93 -14.36 -9.83 2.64
C TYR A 93 -15.61 -9.14 2.12
N GLU A 94 -15.48 -8.16 1.23
CA GLU A 94 -16.61 -7.52 0.56
C GLU A 94 -17.41 -8.50 -0.31
N ALA A 95 -16.72 -9.31 -1.10
CA ALA A 95 -17.32 -10.26 -2.03
C ALA A 95 -18.03 -11.43 -1.32
N THR A 96 -17.61 -11.79 -0.09
CA THR A 96 -18.17 -12.94 0.64
C THR A 96 -19.29 -12.52 1.57
N GLU A 97 -20.51 -13.05 1.39
CA GLU A 97 -21.72 -12.62 2.12
C GLU A 97 -21.54 -12.62 3.65
N ASP A 98 -20.99 -13.69 4.22
CA ASP A 98 -20.77 -13.82 5.68
C ASP A 98 -19.75 -12.82 6.23
N PHE A 99 -18.79 -12.37 5.41
CA PHE A 99 -17.73 -11.45 5.81
C PHE A 99 -18.02 -10.00 5.42
N ARG A 100 -19.00 -9.75 4.56
CA ARG A 100 -19.38 -8.40 4.10
C ARG A 100 -19.74 -7.46 5.26
N PRO A 101 -20.41 -7.89 6.34
CA PRO A 101 -20.62 -7.03 7.51
C PRO A 101 -19.31 -6.60 8.19
N VAL A 102 -18.29 -7.48 8.22
CA VAL A 102 -16.97 -7.17 8.78
C VAL A 102 -16.26 -6.13 7.91
N TYR A 103 -16.31 -6.30 6.58
CA TYR A 103 -15.79 -5.31 5.64
C TYR A 103 -16.45 -3.94 5.82
N LYS A 104 -17.79 -3.89 5.82
CA LYS A 104 -18.54 -2.63 6.01
C LYS A 104 -18.18 -1.95 7.33
N HIS A 105 -18.05 -2.73 8.40
CA HIS A 105 -17.63 -2.21 9.70
C HIS A 105 -16.19 -1.67 9.66
N PHE A 106 -15.29 -2.37 8.97
CA PHE A 106 -13.90 -1.96 8.81
C PHE A 106 -13.77 -0.64 8.05
N ILE A 107 -14.36 -0.53 6.86
CA ILE A 107 -14.34 0.70 6.05
C ILE A 107 -15.00 1.86 6.78
N TYR A 108 -16.16 1.63 7.43
CA TYR A 108 -16.79 2.65 8.26
C TYR A 108 -15.88 3.08 9.43
N GLY A 109 -15.17 2.14 10.05
CA GLY A 109 -14.22 2.42 11.12
C GLY A 109 -13.04 3.26 10.65
N LEU A 110 -12.47 2.98 9.48
CA LEU A 110 -11.43 3.82 8.87
C LEU A 110 -11.93 5.24 8.63
N TRP A 111 -13.05 5.37 7.90
CA TRP A 111 -13.67 6.66 7.59
C TRP A 111 -14.00 7.47 8.84
N LYS A 112 -14.62 6.83 9.85
CA LYS A 112 -14.99 7.49 11.11
C LYS A 112 -13.78 8.03 11.89
N ASN A 113 -12.60 7.45 11.68
CA ASN A 113 -11.35 7.90 12.30
C ASN A 113 -10.51 8.77 11.34
N GLY A 114 -11.10 9.33 10.28
CA GLY A 114 -10.47 10.36 9.45
C GLY A 114 -9.58 9.84 8.31
N VAL A 115 -9.63 8.54 8.00
CA VAL A 115 -8.92 7.97 6.84
C VAL A 115 -9.73 8.22 5.57
N GLU A 116 -9.07 8.74 4.53
CA GLU A 116 -9.65 8.92 3.20
C GLU A 116 -9.58 7.58 2.43
N VAL A 117 -10.73 6.96 2.18
CA VAL A 117 -10.82 5.67 1.47
C VAL A 117 -11.04 5.91 -0.02
N LEU A 118 -10.07 5.50 -0.83
CA LEU A 118 -9.94 5.85 -2.26
C LEU A 118 -10.25 4.70 -3.23
N ASN A 119 -11.04 3.70 -2.82
CA ASN A 119 -11.40 2.58 -3.71
C ASN A 119 -12.03 3.08 -5.02
N ASN A 120 -11.27 3.00 -6.11
CA ASN A 120 -11.61 3.50 -7.44
C ASN A 120 -12.02 4.98 -7.46
N LYS A 121 -11.27 5.81 -6.71
CA LYS A 121 -11.47 7.27 -6.61
C LYS A 121 -10.14 7.99 -6.57
N SER A 122 -10.20 9.30 -6.82
CA SER A 122 -9.06 10.19 -6.69
C SER A 122 -9.44 11.47 -5.96
N VAL A 123 -8.46 12.06 -5.27
CA VAL A 123 -8.59 13.32 -4.53
C VAL A 123 -7.37 14.21 -4.76
N PRO A 124 -7.55 15.55 -4.84
CA PRO A 124 -6.43 16.47 -4.92
C PRO A 124 -5.70 16.55 -3.57
N PHE A 125 -4.39 16.69 -3.63
CA PHE A 125 -3.53 16.92 -2.47
C PHE A 125 -2.55 18.06 -2.76
N GLU A 126 -2.33 18.92 -1.77
CA GLU A 126 -1.40 20.03 -1.86
C GLU A 126 -0.57 20.14 -0.59
N LYS A 127 0.75 20.25 -0.76
CA LYS A 127 1.69 20.48 0.32
C LYS A 127 2.89 21.26 -0.21
N ASN A 128 3.33 22.28 0.53
CA ASN A 128 4.47 23.12 0.16
C ASN A 128 4.37 23.71 -1.27
N GLY A 129 3.15 24.02 -1.73
CA GLY A 129 2.86 24.54 -3.08
C GLY A 129 2.92 23.49 -4.20
N ARG A 130 3.30 22.23 -3.91
CA ARG A 130 3.22 21.11 -4.85
C ARG A 130 1.82 20.53 -4.82
N LYS A 131 1.18 20.47 -5.99
CA LYS A 131 -0.16 19.91 -6.21
C LYS A 131 -0.04 18.59 -6.95
N LEU A 132 -0.78 17.59 -6.49
CA LEU A 132 -0.89 16.28 -7.13
C LEU A 132 -2.27 15.68 -6.88
N MET A 133 -2.58 14.60 -7.59
CA MET A 133 -3.74 13.74 -7.33
C MET A 133 -3.30 12.48 -6.60
N ILE A 134 -4.06 12.04 -5.61
CA ILE A 134 -3.91 10.73 -4.99
C ILE A 134 -5.09 9.88 -5.43
N ALA A 135 -4.81 8.78 -6.12
CA ALA A 135 -5.80 7.83 -6.63
C ALA A 135 -5.67 6.48 -5.94
N GLY A 136 -6.77 5.77 -5.76
CA GLY A 136 -6.79 4.38 -5.31
C GLY A 136 -7.43 3.48 -6.35
N TYR A 137 -6.74 2.41 -6.75
CA TYR A 137 -7.28 1.41 -7.68
C TYR A 137 -7.53 0.09 -6.95
N GLU A 138 -8.74 -0.43 -7.09
CA GLU A 138 -9.13 -1.75 -6.60
C GLU A 138 -9.37 -2.68 -7.80
N ALA A 139 -8.35 -3.49 -8.11
CA ALA A 139 -8.46 -4.54 -9.11
C ALA A 139 -9.44 -5.63 -8.67
N GLU A 140 -10.09 -6.29 -9.64
CA GLU A 140 -10.97 -7.41 -9.34
C GLU A 140 -10.26 -8.52 -8.55
N ILE A 141 -10.97 -9.10 -7.57
CA ILE A 141 -10.45 -10.18 -6.73
C ILE A 141 -9.99 -11.42 -7.54
N SER A 142 -10.53 -11.58 -8.75
CA SER A 142 -10.19 -12.67 -9.68
C SER A 142 -8.70 -12.65 -10.07
N TYR A 143 -8.07 -11.47 -10.15
CA TYR A 143 -6.65 -11.30 -10.45
C TYR A 143 -5.72 -11.75 -9.31
N PHE A 144 -6.24 -11.89 -8.10
CA PHE A 144 -5.46 -12.31 -6.92
C PHE A 144 -5.49 -13.82 -6.69
N SER A 145 -6.15 -14.58 -7.57
CA SER A 145 -6.15 -16.05 -7.53
C SER A 145 -4.73 -16.60 -7.74
N ARG A 146 -4.35 -17.60 -6.93
CA ARG A 146 -3.00 -18.21 -6.90
C ARG A 146 -2.51 -18.75 -8.24
N PHE A 147 -3.42 -19.12 -9.13
CA PHE A 147 -3.10 -19.67 -10.46
C PHE A 147 -3.42 -18.71 -11.61
N ASN A 148 -3.93 -17.51 -11.30
CA ASN A 148 -4.20 -16.51 -12.30
C ASN A 148 -2.94 -15.66 -12.52
N ARG A 149 -2.47 -15.60 -13.76
CA ARG A 149 -1.35 -14.76 -14.18
C ARG A 149 -1.79 -13.59 -15.05
N LYS A 150 -3.10 -13.42 -15.23
CA LYS A 150 -3.64 -12.25 -15.94
C LYS A 150 -3.38 -11.01 -15.11
N ILE A 151 -3.19 -9.91 -15.82
CA ILE A 151 -3.16 -8.56 -15.27
C ILE A 151 -4.39 -7.81 -15.84
N PRO A 152 -4.93 -6.81 -15.14
CA PRO A 152 -6.01 -5.98 -15.67
C PRO A 152 -5.57 -5.27 -16.96
N SER A 153 -6.54 -4.95 -17.83
CA SER A 153 -6.25 -4.13 -19.01
C SER A 153 -6.18 -2.65 -18.64
N LEU A 154 -5.53 -1.84 -19.48
CA LEU A 154 -5.57 -0.38 -19.35
C LEU A 154 -7.01 0.14 -19.36
N GLU A 155 -7.86 -0.41 -20.23
CA GLU A 155 -9.26 -0.03 -20.35
C GLU A 155 -10.07 -0.35 -19.08
N GLU A 156 -9.78 -1.46 -18.40
CA GLU A 156 -10.40 -1.76 -17.11
C GLU A 156 -10.01 -0.72 -16.07
N LEU A 157 -8.72 -0.40 -15.95
CA LEU A 157 -8.25 0.63 -15.02
C LEU A 157 -8.89 2.00 -15.33
N LYS A 158 -8.93 2.41 -16.61
CA LYS A 158 -9.61 3.63 -17.06
C LYS A 158 -11.12 3.61 -16.79
N SER A 159 -11.77 2.45 -16.86
CA SER A 159 -13.21 2.36 -16.54
C SER A 159 -13.49 2.66 -15.06
N HIS A 160 -12.51 2.46 -14.19
CA HIS A 160 -12.61 2.75 -12.76
C HIS A 160 -12.15 4.17 -12.39
N LEU A 161 -11.02 4.62 -12.95
CA LEU A 161 -10.38 5.89 -12.55
C LEU A 161 -10.51 7.02 -13.57
N GLY A 162 -11.04 6.74 -14.76
CA GLY A 162 -11.03 7.67 -15.89
C GLY A 162 -9.65 7.77 -16.54
N GLU A 163 -9.49 8.76 -17.42
CA GLU A 163 -8.20 9.12 -17.97
C GLU A 163 -7.41 10.01 -17.00
N LYS A 164 -6.10 9.79 -16.92
CA LYS A 164 -5.20 10.69 -16.19
C LYS A 164 -5.06 11.99 -16.98
N ASP A 165 -5.19 13.12 -16.29
CA ASP A 165 -4.76 14.40 -16.82
C ASP A 165 -3.22 14.41 -16.94
N PRO A 166 -2.64 14.55 -18.15
CA PRO A 166 -1.19 14.49 -18.36
C PRO A 166 -0.43 15.61 -17.64
N GLU A 167 -1.08 16.75 -17.35
CA GLU A 167 -0.45 17.89 -16.66
C GLU A 167 -0.48 17.73 -15.13
N THR A 168 -1.23 16.76 -14.62
CA THR A 168 -1.43 16.54 -13.19
C THR A 168 -0.61 15.37 -12.70
N GLU A 169 0.37 15.66 -11.86
CA GLU A 169 1.16 14.66 -11.16
C GLU A 169 0.24 13.76 -10.30
N THR A 170 0.36 12.44 -10.42
CA THR A 170 -0.57 11.47 -9.83
C THR A 170 0.16 10.37 -9.08
N VAL A 171 -0.21 10.21 -7.80
CA VAL A 171 0.19 9.10 -6.93
C VAL A 171 -0.92 8.05 -6.91
N LEU A 172 -0.59 6.80 -7.19
CA LEU A 172 -1.52 5.67 -7.23
C LEU A 172 -1.31 4.71 -6.04
N LEU A 173 -2.37 4.39 -5.33
CA LEU A 173 -2.43 3.31 -4.34
C LEU A 173 -3.07 2.09 -4.99
N ALA A 174 -2.26 1.09 -5.33
CA ALA A 174 -2.74 -0.13 -5.97
C ALA A 174 -2.03 -1.34 -5.40
N HIS A 175 -2.80 -2.28 -4.84
CA HIS A 175 -2.25 -3.30 -3.96
C HIS A 175 -1.22 -4.24 -4.63
N ASN A 176 -1.47 -4.66 -5.89
CA ASN A 176 -0.62 -5.64 -6.57
C ASN A 176 0.47 -4.96 -7.42
N PRO A 177 1.77 -5.11 -7.09
CA PRO A 177 2.86 -4.50 -7.84
C PRO A 177 3.06 -5.16 -9.21
N MET A 178 2.54 -6.38 -9.43
CA MET A 178 2.68 -7.08 -10.72
C MET A 178 1.96 -6.38 -11.88
N PHE A 179 1.05 -5.45 -11.59
CA PHE A 179 0.34 -4.69 -12.63
C PHE A 179 0.99 -3.34 -12.94
N PHE A 180 2.24 -3.12 -12.49
CA PHE A 180 2.94 -1.85 -12.70
C PHE A 180 3.03 -1.43 -14.17
N SER A 181 3.10 -2.38 -15.10
CA SER A 181 3.05 -2.06 -16.54
C SER A 181 1.75 -1.35 -16.95
N VAL A 182 0.62 -1.69 -16.33
CA VAL A 182 -0.68 -1.08 -16.59
C VAL A 182 -0.76 0.28 -15.91
N TYR A 183 -0.21 0.39 -14.69
CA TYR A 183 -0.21 1.65 -13.93
C TYR A 183 0.64 2.73 -14.61
N LYS A 184 1.83 2.35 -15.13
CA LYS A 184 2.67 3.27 -15.91
C LYS A 184 2.02 3.66 -17.23
N GLU A 185 1.37 2.72 -17.91
CA GLU A 185 0.66 3.00 -19.17
C GLU A 185 -0.55 3.92 -18.96
N TRP A 186 -1.23 3.82 -17.80
CA TRP A 186 -2.25 4.80 -17.40
C TRP A 186 -1.68 6.17 -17.07
N GLY A 187 -0.40 6.24 -16.69
CA GLY A 187 0.35 7.47 -16.48
C GLY A 187 0.57 7.83 -15.00
N ALA A 188 0.43 6.89 -14.07
CA ALA A 188 0.75 7.15 -12.66
C ALA A 188 2.25 7.47 -12.49
N ASP A 189 2.57 8.62 -11.91
CA ASP A 189 3.96 9.08 -11.74
C ASP A 189 4.66 8.29 -10.60
N LEU A 190 3.92 8.01 -9.53
CA LEU A 190 4.35 7.19 -8.40
C LEU A 190 3.25 6.20 -8.02
N THR A 191 3.59 4.92 -7.85
CA THR A 191 2.67 3.89 -7.36
C THR A 191 3.16 3.28 -6.05
N PHE A 192 2.27 3.10 -5.08
CA PHE A 192 2.51 2.34 -3.85
C PHE A 192 1.76 1.01 -3.87
N SER A 193 2.48 -0.09 -3.63
CA SER A 193 1.96 -1.45 -3.66
C SER A 193 2.47 -2.32 -2.50
N GLY A 194 1.77 -3.42 -2.23
CA GLY A 194 2.15 -4.41 -1.23
C GLY A 194 2.05 -5.82 -1.79
N HIS A 195 1.27 -6.69 -1.12
CA HIS A 195 0.80 -7.99 -1.59
C HIS A 195 1.85 -9.10 -1.72
N LEU A 196 3.04 -8.81 -2.23
CA LEU A 196 4.08 -9.83 -2.43
C LEU A 196 4.84 -10.15 -1.15
N HIS A 197 4.71 -9.31 -0.12
CA HIS A 197 5.38 -9.41 1.17
C HIS A 197 6.91 -9.58 1.07
N GLY A 198 7.59 -9.18 -0.02
CA GLY A 198 9.02 -9.47 -0.22
C GLY A 198 9.36 -10.92 -0.63
N GLY A 199 8.35 -11.74 -0.90
CA GLY A 199 8.45 -13.20 -1.09
C GLY A 199 8.52 -13.98 0.23
N TYR A 200 8.17 -15.26 0.20
CA TYR A 200 8.22 -16.13 1.39
C TYR A 200 9.65 -16.34 1.94
N ILE A 201 10.61 -16.47 1.03
CA ILE A 201 12.04 -16.61 1.34
C ILE A 201 12.77 -15.52 0.56
N ARG A 202 13.63 -14.76 1.22
CA ARG A 202 14.52 -13.81 0.56
C ARG A 202 15.97 -14.26 0.71
N ILE A 203 16.71 -14.37 -0.40
CA ILE A 203 18.13 -14.67 -0.37
C ILE A 203 18.90 -13.35 -0.48
N PRO A 204 19.83 -13.03 0.46
CA PRO A 204 20.67 -11.84 0.37
C PRO A 204 21.39 -11.76 -0.99
N GLY A 205 21.29 -10.61 -1.66
CA GLY A 205 21.91 -10.38 -2.98
C GLY A 205 21.14 -10.95 -4.19
N ILE A 206 20.08 -11.75 -3.99
CA ILE A 206 19.26 -12.31 -5.08
C ILE A 206 17.83 -11.75 -5.06
N GLY A 207 17.23 -11.60 -3.88
CA GLY A 207 15.84 -11.14 -3.74
C GLY A 207 14.87 -12.25 -3.29
N GLY A 208 13.57 -11.99 -3.42
CA GLY A 208 12.49 -12.91 -3.09
C GLY A 208 12.50 -14.12 -4.01
N VAL A 209 12.43 -15.32 -3.44
CA VAL A 209 12.51 -16.58 -4.20
C VAL A 209 11.14 -17.01 -4.71
N ILE A 210 10.10 -16.86 -3.90
CA ILE A 210 8.75 -17.31 -4.22
C ILE A 210 7.68 -16.37 -3.63
N SER A 211 6.75 -15.90 -4.47
CA SER A 211 5.66 -15.01 -4.06
C SER A 211 4.47 -15.78 -3.46
N PRO A 212 3.49 -15.09 -2.83
CA PRO A 212 2.23 -15.71 -2.39
C PRO A 212 1.41 -16.39 -3.51
N GLN A 213 1.66 -16.00 -4.76
CA GLN A 213 1.09 -16.57 -5.98
C GLN A 213 1.99 -17.66 -6.61
N PHE A 214 2.97 -18.18 -5.87
CA PHE A 214 3.94 -19.18 -6.33
C PHE A 214 4.75 -18.76 -7.58
N GLN A 215 4.90 -17.45 -7.82
CA GLN A 215 5.81 -16.95 -8.82
C GLN A 215 7.24 -17.02 -8.28
N LEU A 216 8.14 -17.65 -9.04
CA LEU A 216 9.56 -17.65 -8.72
C LEU A 216 10.19 -16.32 -9.10
N PHE A 217 11.04 -15.77 -8.23
CA PHE A 217 11.76 -14.51 -8.44
C PHE A 217 10.86 -13.36 -8.93
N PRO A 218 9.84 -12.95 -8.15
CA PRO A 218 8.99 -11.84 -8.53
C PRO A 218 9.85 -10.58 -8.77
N LYS A 219 9.65 -9.94 -9.92
CA LYS A 219 10.44 -8.76 -10.33
C LYS A 219 10.31 -7.61 -9.33
N TYR A 220 9.09 -7.35 -8.85
CA TYR A 220 8.76 -6.24 -7.97
C TYR A 220 8.57 -6.72 -6.53
N ASP A 221 9.57 -7.40 -5.97
CA ASP A 221 9.42 -8.11 -4.70
C ASP A 221 9.35 -7.19 -3.47
N ARG A 222 10.19 -6.15 -3.40
CA ARG A 222 10.30 -5.14 -2.35
C ARG A 222 11.23 -4.00 -2.78
N GLY A 223 10.92 -2.77 -2.37
CA GLY A 223 11.75 -1.59 -2.57
C GLY A 223 11.21 -0.67 -3.65
N VAL A 224 12.08 0.19 -4.18
CA VAL A 224 11.73 1.18 -5.21
C VAL A 224 12.24 0.75 -6.58
N PHE A 225 11.37 0.83 -7.58
CA PHE A 225 11.66 0.49 -8.97
C PHE A 225 11.28 1.68 -9.86
N GLU A 226 12.15 2.00 -10.82
CA GLU A 226 11.92 3.08 -11.79
C GLU A 226 11.91 2.50 -13.21
N GLU A 227 10.86 2.80 -13.98
CA GLU A 227 10.74 2.42 -15.39
C GLU A 227 10.14 3.56 -16.19
N GLU A 228 10.81 3.97 -17.27
CA GLU A 228 10.27 4.96 -18.22
C GLU A 228 9.85 6.29 -17.57
N GLY A 229 10.45 6.66 -16.43
CA GLY A 229 10.10 7.86 -15.67
C GLY A 229 8.97 7.67 -14.64
N HIS A 230 8.45 6.45 -14.48
CA HIS A 230 7.46 6.09 -13.49
C HIS A 230 8.09 5.33 -12.32
N THR A 231 7.58 5.57 -11.12
CA THR A 231 8.13 4.98 -9.89
C THR A 231 7.14 4.00 -9.26
N LEU A 232 7.64 2.87 -8.77
CA LEU A 232 6.90 1.90 -7.96
C LEU A 232 7.61 1.69 -6.62
N CYS A 233 6.92 1.96 -5.51
CA CYS A 233 7.35 1.62 -4.16
C CYS A 233 6.57 0.39 -3.65
N VAL A 234 7.28 -0.71 -3.43
CA VAL A 234 6.70 -1.98 -2.96
C VAL A 234 7.12 -2.24 -1.52
N SER A 235 6.14 -2.30 -0.63
CA SER A 235 6.38 -2.67 0.78
C SER A 235 6.58 -4.19 0.92
N ALA A 236 7.48 -4.59 1.82
CA ALA A 236 7.56 -5.98 2.29
C ALA A 236 6.35 -6.41 3.15
N GLY A 237 5.43 -5.49 3.44
CA GLY A 237 4.30 -5.71 4.35
C GLY A 237 4.70 -5.63 5.83
N LEU A 238 3.78 -5.11 6.65
CA LEU A 238 3.94 -4.94 8.09
C LEU A 238 3.50 -6.16 8.91
N GLY A 239 2.92 -7.18 8.29
CA GLY A 239 2.36 -8.34 8.98
C GLY A 239 2.56 -9.66 8.27
N ASP A 240 2.28 -10.75 8.97
CA ASP A 240 2.39 -12.10 8.43
C ASP A 240 1.01 -12.58 7.97
N HIS A 241 0.95 -13.20 6.79
CA HIS A 241 -0.22 -14.00 6.42
C HIS A 241 -0.19 -15.34 7.19
N THR A 242 -1.37 -15.91 7.46
CA THR A 242 -1.65 -17.05 8.35
C THR A 242 -0.81 -18.33 8.14
N ILE A 243 -0.01 -18.45 7.08
CA ILE A 243 0.74 -19.68 6.72
C ILE A 243 2.13 -19.35 6.13
N SER A 244 2.88 -18.35 6.62
CA SER A 244 4.26 -18.21 6.14
C SER A 244 5.28 -17.72 7.16
N PRO A 245 6.23 -18.56 7.59
CA PRO A 245 7.43 -18.06 8.23
C PRO A 245 8.27 -17.28 7.20
N ARG A 246 8.33 -15.95 7.36
CA ARG A 246 9.25 -15.08 6.62
C ARG A 246 10.69 -15.46 6.97
N PHE A 247 11.50 -15.85 5.99
CA PHE A 247 12.94 -16.10 6.20
C PHE A 247 13.79 -15.00 5.55
N PHE A 248 14.64 -14.36 6.36
CA PHE A 248 15.50 -13.22 5.97
C PHE A 248 14.76 -12.03 5.33
N ASN A 249 13.47 -11.91 5.62
CA ASN A 249 12.59 -10.91 5.04
C ASN A 249 11.75 -10.23 6.14
N PRO A 250 12.36 -9.34 6.95
CA PRO A 250 11.67 -8.67 8.03
C PRO A 250 10.50 -7.83 7.51
N ALA A 251 9.47 -7.64 8.33
CA ALA A 251 8.44 -6.65 8.07
C ALA A 251 9.05 -5.25 7.91
N GLU A 252 8.43 -4.41 7.09
CA GLU A 252 9.03 -3.15 6.66
C GLU A 252 8.01 -1.99 6.72
N LEU A 253 8.48 -0.85 7.22
CA LEU A 253 7.86 0.47 7.06
C LEU A 253 8.72 1.28 6.09
N PRO A 254 8.37 1.36 4.80
CA PRO A 254 9.02 2.27 3.88
C PRO A 254 8.69 3.73 4.21
N ILE A 255 9.73 4.56 4.29
CA ILE A 255 9.65 6.02 4.29
C ILE A 255 10.23 6.47 2.95
N LEU A 256 9.38 6.98 2.06
CA LEU A 256 9.79 7.40 0.71
C LEU A 256 9.86 8.91 0.62
N ILE A 257 11.01 9.45 0.21
CA ILE A 257 11.16 10.84 -0.21
C ILE A 257 11.09 10.88 -1.74
N TRP A 258 10.17 11.66 -2.30
CA TRP A 258 9.95 11.71 -3.75
C TRP A 258 10.00 13.13 -4.30
N HIS A 259 10.86 13.34 -5.31
CA HIS A 259 11.16 14.65 -5.91
C HIS A 259 10.33 15.00 -7.15
N GLY A 260 9.60 14.03 -7.72
CA GLY A 260 8.97 14.17 -9.05
C GLY A 260 9.66 13.26 -10.04
#